data_AF-A0A5E6N570-F1
#
_entry.id   AF-A0A5E6N570-F1
#
_cell.length_a   1.000
_cell.length_b   1.000
_cell.length_c   1.000
_cell.angle_alpha   90.00
_cell.angle_beta   90.00
_cell.angle_gamma   90.00
#
_symmetry.space_group_name_H-M   'P 1'
#
loop_
_entity.id
_entity.type
_entity.pdbx_description
1 polymer ?
#
loop_
_entity_poly.entity_id
_entity_poly.type
_entity_poly.pdbx_seq_one_letter_code
_entity_poly.pdbx_strand_id
1 'polypeptide(L)'
;MAKLTFGQEAIQNIINQGRIEAGITNIIKNASDGERLDAAIVGADVLQAGVSLFKNIPVAGAVISATDLLNNIIKEFDNDDANNPKTLDYVNSLAGLAASVAPLFVSNPVGILALGTIALGLGVYALTTGNDEQISQAVDDMLDSVGNAIGDTWESAASLFDFADDEAQTPAEKLQSLNNQINDGSIQFVKDGDTLSQIAQDNSLSLNELLALNPQYKANPDDVKAGALLILKDNAGTQSLSDYLKEHTDDPQAFSALIDSLKTELQAASVIRSPLTLDLDGDGMVETTSKENSGVYFDHDNNSFAEQSGWVGKDDGLLVFDKNNNGKIDDGSELFGNNTILSNGNKAANGFEALKDLDSNNDGKIDNQDTNFNNLKIWQDKNSDGKLDEGELLSLAQAGVKSLNTNYNNSNEVDANNNAHKQQGSFTTTAGTTNKMNDVWFDVDLREAA
;
A
#
# COMPACT_ATOMS: atom_id res chain seq x y z
N MET A 1 12.40 -27.09 2.02
CA MET A 1 13.00 -26.53 0.80
C MET A 1 13.75 -27.63 0.07
N ALA A 2 13.40 -27.90 -1.18
CA ALA A 2 14.18 -28.78 -2.03
C ALA A 2 15.58 -28.17 -2.22
N LYS A 3 16.61 -29.02 -2.32
CA LYS A 3 17.97 -28.54 -2.57
C LYS A 3 18.09 -28.17 -4.05
N LEU A 4 18.54 -26.94 -4.33
CA LEU A 4 18.78 -26.48 -5.71
C LEU A 4 19.85 -27.33 -6.40
N THR A 5 19.73 -27.50 -7.71
CA THR A 5 20.75 -28.15 -8.55
C THR A 5 21.90 -27.18 -8.87
N PHE A 6 23.01 -27.66 -9.42
CA PHE A 6 24.20 -26.84 -9.67
C PHE A 6 23.90 -25.65 -10.61
N GLY A 7 23.13 -25.90 -11.68
CA GLY A 7 22.70 -24.84 -12.60
C GLY A 7 21.81 -23.80 -11.93
N GLN A 8 20.92 -24.24 -11.04
CA GLN A 8 20.02 -23.36 -10.30
C GLN A 8 20.77 -22.49 -9.29
N GLU A 9 21.72 -23.07 -8.55
CA GLU A 9 22.59 -22.34 -7.62
C GLU A 9 23.46 -21.31 -8.37
N ALA A 10 24.00 -21.67 -9.53
CA ALA A 10 24.81 -20.76 -10.34
C ALA A 10 24.02 -19.50 -10.74
N ILE A 11 22.82 -19.66 -11.30
CA ILE A 11 21.97 -18.53 -11.72
C ILE A 11 21.45 -17.73 -10.52
N GLN A 12 20.98 -18.42 -9.46
CA GLN A 12 20.44 -17.75 -8.27
C GLN A 12 21.50 -16.90 -7.56
N ASN A 13 22.75 -17.38 -7.49
CA ASN A 13 23.85 -16.62 -6.88
C ASN A 13 24.11 -15.30 -7.57
N ILE A 14 23.87 -15.20 -8.87
CA ILE A 14 24.13 -13.97 -9.64
C ILE A 14 22.96 -13.01 -9.54
N ILE A 15 21.73 -13.52 -9.57
CA ILE A 15 20.54 -12.74 -9.25
C ILE A 15 20.73 -12.06 -7.87
N ASN A 16 21.23 -12.81 -6.89
CA ASN A 16 21.46 -12.32 -5.52
C ASN A 16 22.65 -11.36 -5.36
N GLN A 17 23.58 -11.30 -6.31
CA GLN A 17 24.73 -10.39 -6.26
C GLN A 17 24.38 -8.95 -6.65
N GLY A 18 23.15 -8.68 -7.08
CA GLY A 18 22.70 -7.34 -7.42
C GLY A 18 23.32 -6.76 -8.70
N ARG A 19 24.17 -7.52 -9.41
CA ARG A 19 24.76 -7.15 -10.71
C ARG A 19 24.92 -8.38 -11.60
N ILE A 20 24.73 -8.18 -12.90
CA ILE A 20 25.05 -9.17 -13.93
C ILE A 20 26.51 -8.94 -14.35
N GLU A 21 27.41 -9.82 -13.90
CA GLU A 21 28.86 -9.74 -14.20
C GLU A 21 29.37 -11.03 -14.85
N ALA A 22 30.49 -10.95 -15.57
CA ALA A 22 31.20 -12.03 -16.28
C ALA A 22 31.65 -13.25 -15.41
N GLY A 23 31.32 -13.28 -14.12
CA GLY A 23 31.72 -14.34 -13.17
C GLY A 23 31.18 -15.74 -13.49
N ILE A 24 30.10 -15.85 -14.29
CA ILE A 24 29.49 -17.11 -14.71
C ILE A 24 30.49 -18.04 -15.39
N THR A 25 31.33 -17.48 -16.25
CA THR A 25 32.25 -18.24 -17.11
C THR A 25 33.19 -19.12 -16.30
N ASN A 26 33.64 -18.66 -15.14
CA ASN A 26 34.49 -19.43 -14.24
C ASN A 26 33.73 -20.50 -13.44
N ILE A 27 32.45 -20.27 -13.15
CA ILE A 27 31.59 -21.22 -12.43
C ILE A 27 31.31 -22.43 -13.33
N ILE A 28 30.90 -22.20 -14.58
CA ILE A 28 30.50 -23.26 -15.51
C ILE A 28 31.71 -24.03 -16.08
N LYS A 29 32.85 -23.36 -16.34
CA LYS A 29 34.06 -24.03 -16.88
C LYS A 29 34.64 -25.09 -15.96
N ASN A 30 34.45 -24.96 -14.65
CA ASN A 30 35.00 -25.87 -13.65
C ASN A 30 34.02 -27.00 -13.24
N ALA A 31 32.83 -27.05 -13.84
CA ALA A 31 31.79 -28.02 -13.55
C ALA A 31 32.07 -29.38 -14.20
N SER A 32 31.63 -30.46 -13.56
CA SER A 32 31.63 -31.81 -14.14
C SER A 32 30.63 -31.94 -15.29
N ASP A 33 30.79 -32.95 -16.15
CA ASP A 33 29.88 -33.15 -17.31
C ASP A 33 28.41 -33.28 -16.89
N GLY A 34 28.12 -33.89 -15.74
CA GLY A 34 26.76 -33.99 -15.20
C GLY A 34 26.21 -32.65 -14.71
N GLU A 35 27.04 -31.83 -14.08
CA GLU A 35 26.69 -30.46 -13.66
C GLU A 35 26.51 -29.51 -14.85
N ARG A 36 27.27 -29.72 -15.93
CA ARG A 36 27.11 -28.96 -17.19
C ARG A 36 25.82 -29.29 -17.90
N LEU A 37 25.41 -30.57 -17.93
CA LEU A 37 24.12 -30.97 -18.50
C LEU A 37 22.95 -30.37 -17.69
N ASP A 38 23.02 -30.42 -16.37
CA ASP A 38 22.05 -29.77 -15.48
C ASP A 38 21.98 -28.25 -15.72
N ALA A 39 23.14 -27.59 -15.80
CA ALA A 39 23.22 -26.16 -16.11
C ALA A 39 22.66 -25.81 -17.50
N ALA A 40 22.84 -26.68 -18.50
CA ALA A 40 22.28 -26.48 -19.84
C ALA A 40 20.74 -26.45 -19.79
N ILE A 41 20.13 -27.42 -19.12
CA ILE A 41 18.67 -27.52 -18.96
C ILE A 41 18.14 -26.28 -18.22
N VAL A 42 18.75 -25.95 -17.08
CA VAL A 42 18.34 -24.80 -16.27
C VAL A 42 18.51 -23.48 -17.04
N GLY A 43 19.59 -23.33 -17.81
CA GLY A 43 19.82 -22.16 -18.66
C GLY A 43 18.75 -22.00 -19.74
N ALA A 44 18.34 -23.11 -20.38
CA ALA A 44 17.26 -23.12 -21.35
C ALA A 44 15.90 -22.76 -20.72
N ASP A 45 15.57 -23.31 -19.55
CA ASP A 45 14.32 -23.02 -18.84
C ASP A 45 14.22 -21.54 -18.43
N VAL A 46 15.29 -20.98 -17.87
CA VAL A 46 15.36 -19.56 -17.49
C VAL A 46 15.26 -18.66 -18.72
N LEU A 47 15.93 -19.03 -19.82
CA LEU A 47 15.82 -18.31 -21.09
C LEU A 47 14.38 -18.30 -21.60
N GLN A 48 13.72 -19.46 -21.64
CA GLN A 48 12.35 -19.58 -22.13
C GLN A 48 11.36 -18.78 -21.27
N ALA A 49 11.51 -18.84 -19.95
CA ALA A 49 10.68 -18.08 -19.02
C ALA A 49 10.92 -16.57 -19.16
N GLY A 50 12.18 -16.14 -19.26
CA GLY A 50 12.55 -14.74 -19.46
C GLY A 50 12.02 -14.16 -20.77
N VAL A 51 12.08 -14.90 -21.87
CA VAL A 51 11.48 -14.49 -23.16
C VAL A 51 9.95 -14.43 -23.08
N SER A 52 9.32 -15.34 -22.34
CA SER A 52 7.86 -15.31 -22.14
C SER A 52 7.47 -14.04 -21.39
N LEU A 53 8.19 -13.72 -20.32
CA LEU A 53 8.00 -12.47 -19.57
C LEU A 53 8.23 -11.24 -20.45
N PHE A 54 9.27 -11.25 -21.29
CA PHE A 54 9.59 -10.16 -22.22
C PHE A 54 8.44 -9.86 -23.20
N LYS A 55 7.72 -10.89 -23.67
CA LYS A 55 6.59 -10.73 -24.62
C LYS A 55 5.39 -10.03 -24.01
N ASN A 56 5.23 -10.12 -22.69
CA ASN A 56 4.12 -9.51 -21.97
C ASN A 56 4.32 -8.02 -21.69
N ILE A 57 5.49 -7.46 -22.01
CA ILE A 57 5.78 -6.05 -21.76
C ILE A 57 5.11 -5.17 -22.83
N PRO A 58 4.27 -4.20 -22.46
CA PRO A 58 3.61 -3.31 -23.40
C PRO A 58 4.58 -2.22 -23.90
N VAL A 59 5.07 -2.32 -25.14
CA VAL A 59 5.94 -1.29 -25.75
C VAL A 59 5.76 -1.20 -27.27
N ALA A 60 5.93 0.00 -27.82
CA ALA A 60 5.74 0.32 -29.23
C ALA A 60 6.88 -0.21 -30.14
N GLY A 61 6.52 -0.69 -31.34
CA GLY A 61 7.33 -0.81 -32.56
C GLY A 61 8.67 -1.58 -32.50
N ALA A 62 9.64 -1.11 -31.73
CA ALA A 62 11.00 -1.64 -31.63
C ALA A 62 11.07 -3.00 -30.93
N VAL A 63 10.13 -3.30 -30.02
CA VAL A 63 10.08 -4.59 -29.30
C VAL A 63 9.62 -5.75 -30.17
N ILE A 64 8.86 -5.49 -31.24
CA ILE A 64 8.42 -6.52 -32.18
C ILE A 64 9.63 -7.20 -32.86
N SER A 65 10.64 -6.41 -33.26
CA SER A 65 11.87 -6.93 -33.87
C SER A 65 12.74 -7.73 -32.89
N ALA A 66 12.71 -7.36 -31.60
CA ALA A 66 13.37 -8.09 -30.52
C ALA A 66 12.72 -9.45 -30.25
N THR A 67 11.38 -9.49 -30.25
CA THR A 67 10.62 -10.72 -30.04
C THR A 67 10.88 -11.75 -31.15
N ASP A 68 11.03 -11.32 -32.40
CA ASP A 68 11.38 -12.22 -33.52
C ASP A 68 12.78 -12.82 -33.37
N LEU A 69 13.77 -12.02 -32.95
CA LEU A 69 15.11 -12.52 -32.63
C LEU A 69 15.07 -13.54 -31.49
N LEU A 70 14.38 -13.23 -30.39
CA LEU A 70 14.25 -14.12 -29.22
C LEU A 70 13.49 -15.41 -29.54
N ASN A 71 12.48 -15.36 -30.42
CA ASN A 71 11.77 -16.55 -30.89
C ASN A 71 12.65 -17.46 -31.75
N ASN A 72 13.53 -16.89 -32.58
CA ASN A 72 14.46 -17.68 -33.39
C ASN A 72 15.53 -18.33 -32.52
N ILE A 73 15.99 -17.63 -31.48
CA ILE A 73 16.89 -18.15 -30.46
C ILE A 73 16.26 -19.39 -29.79
N ILE A 74 15.01 -19.31 -29.31
CA ILE A 74 14.31 -20.44 -28.65
C ILE A 74 14.05 -21.63 -29.60
N LYS A 75 13.52 -21.37 -30.82
CA LYS A 75 13.16 -22.45 -31.77
C LYS A 75 14.33 -23.35 -32.17
N GLU A 76 15.54 -22.82 -32.11
CA GLU A 76 16.75 -23.54 -32.46
C GLU A 76 17.37 -24.26 -31.25
N PHE A 77 16.90 -23.97 -30.02
CA PHE A 77 17.24 -24.72 -28.80
C PHE A 77 16.36 -25.95 -28.57
N ASP A 78 15.12 -25.95 -29.08
CA ASP A 78 14.24 -27.14 -29.08
C ASP A 78 14.70 -28.23 -30.07
N ASN A 79 15.63 -27.90 -31.00
CA ASN A 79 16.20 -28.86 -31.94
C ASN A 79 17.53 -29.41 -31.39
N ASP A 80 17.49 -30.66 -30.95
CA ASP A 80 18.54 -31.45 -30.28
C ASP A 80 19.76 -31.79 -31.17
N ASP A 81 20.31 -30.82 -31.92
CA ASP A 81 21.52 -30.98 -32.73
C ASP A 81 22.74 -30.42 -31.99
N ALA A 82 23.50 -31.31 -31.37
CA ALA A 82 24.72 -31.02 -30.60
C ALA A 82 25.87 -30.38 -31.42
N ASN A 83 25.68 -30.10 -32.71
CA ASN A 83 26.61 -29.35 -33.56
C ASN A 83 26.09 -27.98 -34.02
N ASN A 84 25.03 -27.42 -33.40
CA ASN A 84 24.39 -26.18 -33.85
C ASN A 84 25.36 -24.96 -33.89
N PRO A 85 25.82 -24.50 -35.07
CA PRO A 85 26.90 -23.52 -35.20
C PRO A 85 26.41 -22.06 -35.14
N LYS A 86 25.42 -21.75 -34.28
CA LYS A 86 24.79 -20.42 -34.16
C LYS A 86 24.78 -19.82 -32.75
N THR A 87 25.25 -20.54 -31.73
CA THR A 87 25.28 -20.05 -30.34
C THR A 87 26.06 -18.74 -30.21
N LEU A 88 27.21 -18.63 -30.90
CA LEU A 88 28.01 -17.41 -30.93
C LEU A 88 27.25 -16.24 -31.58
N ASP A 89 26.54 -16.49 -32.68
CA ASP A 89 25.72 -15.49 -33.37
C ASP A 89 24.57 -15.00 -32.47
N TYR A 90 23.97 -15.88 -31.67
CA TYR A 90 22.89 -15.53 -30.75
C TYR A 90 23.38 -14.71 -29.55
N VAL A 91 24.50 -15.08 -28.94
CA VAL A 91 25.14 -14.32 -27.86
C VAL A 91 25.48 -12.90 -28.35
N ASN A 92 26.10 -12.79 -29.53
CA ASN A 92 26.42 -11.50 -30.15
C ASN A 92 25.16 -10.68 -30.50
N SER A 93 24.11 -11.34 -31.02
CA SER A 93 22.85 -10.67 -31.37
C SER A 93 22.11 -10.16 -30.13
N LEU A 94 22.17 -10.88 -29.00
CA LEU A 94 21.56 -10.45 -27.74
C LEU A 94 22.28 -9.24 -27.15
N ALA A 95 23.62 -9.18 -27.22
CA ALA A 95 24.37 -8.00 -26.82
C ALA A 95 23.92 -6.74 -27.59
N GLY A 96 23.77 -6.87 -28.92
CA GLY A 96 23.25 -5.81 -29.78
C GLY A 96 21.79 -5.43 -29.47
N LEU A 97 20.95 -6.44 -29.17
CA LEU A 97 19.59 -6.21 -28.74
C LEU A 97 19.54 -5.40 -27.45
N ALA A 98 20.27 -5.82 -26.41
CA ALA A 98 20.29 -5.17 -25.11
C ALA A 98 20.62 -3.67 -25.22
N ALA A 99 21.63 -3.30 -26.01
CA ALA A 99 21.97 -1.91 -26.26
C ALA A 99 20.82 -1.10 -26.92
N SER A 100 20.00 -1.75 -27.74
CA SER A 100 18.88 -1.10 -28.45
C SER A 100 17.60 -0.97 -27.61
N VAL A 101 17.31 -1.94 -26.74
CA VAL A 101 16.06 -1.98 -25.98
C VAL A 101 16.20 -1.56 -24.52
N ALA A 102 17.38 -1.65 -23.91
CA ALA A 102 17.57 -1.22 -22.51
C ALA A 102 17.15 0.23 -22.22
N PRO A 103 17.37 1.22 -23.12
CA PRO A 103 16.85 2.58 -22.92
C PRO A 103 15.32 2.65 -22.79
N LEU A 104 14.59 1.67 -23.33
CA LEU A 104 13.13 1.59 -23.23
C LEU A 104 12.67 1.02 -21.88
N PHE A 105 13.57 0.39 -21.12
CA PHE A 105 13.25 -0.30 -19.87
C PHE A 105 13.82 0.38 -18.62
N VAL A 106 14.43 1.57 -18.75
CA VAL A 106 15.01 2.32 -17.62
C VAL A 106 13.99 2.57 -16.49
N SER A 107 12.69 2.54 -16.80
CA SER A 107 11.59 2.66 -15.83
C SER A 107 10.67 1.43 -15.79
N ASN A 108 11.09 0.31 -16.39
CA ASN A 108 10.32 -0.93 -16.45
C ASN A 108 11.10 -2.09 -15.80
N PRO A 109 10.90 -2.36 -14.51
CA PRO A 109 11.65 -3.38 -13.78
C PRO A 109 11.42 -4.80 -14.33
N VAL A 110 10.24 -5.08 -14.91
CA VAL A 110 9.99 -6.39 -15.56
C VAL A 110 10.81 -6.54 -16.85
N GLY A 111 10.97 -5.46 -17.62
CA GLY A 111 11.82 -5.45 -18.81
C GLY A 111 13.29 -5.62 -18.48
N ILE A 112 13.75 -4.97 -17.41
CA ILE A 112 15.10 -5.17 -16.87
C ILE A 112 15.29 -6.62 -16.41
N LEU A 113 14.34 -7.16 -15.64
CA LEU A 113 14.36 -8.55 -15.17
C LEU A 113 14.39 -9.54 -16.33
N ALA A 114 13.52 -9.36 -17.32
CA ALA A 114 13.42 -10.21 -18.50
C ALA A 114 14.72 -10.17 -19.31
N LEU A 115 15.27 -8.99 -19.60
CA LEU A 115 16.53 -8.88 -20.33
C LEU A 115 17.70 -9.54 -19.60
N GLY A 116 17.83 -9.30 -18.30
CA GLY A 116 18.91 -9.89 -17.52
C GLY A 116 18.79 -11.40 -17.40
N THR A 117 17.58 -11.92 -17.15
CA THR A 117 17.35 -13.38 -17.07
C THR A 117 17.53 -14.08 -18.41
N ILE A 118 17.15 -13.46 -19.53
CA ILE A 118 17.47 -13.95 -20.89
C ILE A 118 18.98 -14.04 -21.08
N ALA A 119 19.74 -13.01 -20.71
CA ALA A 119 21.20 -12.99 -20.83
C ALA A 119 21.88 -14.06 -19.96
N LEU A 120 21.42 -14.23 -18.72
CA LEU A 120 21.91 -15.25 -17.80
C LEU A 120 21.61 -16.67 -18.33
N GLY A 121 20.37 -16.93 -18.74
CA GLY A 121 19.95 -18.23 -19.28
C GLY A 121 20.72 -18.60 -20.55
N LEU A 122 20.83 -17.65 -21.49
CA LEU A 122 21.60 -17.85 -22.72
C LEU A 122 23.09 -18.03 -22.44
N GLY A 123 23.68 -17.27 -21.53
CA GLY A 123 25.10 -17.37 -21.16
C GLY A 123 25.44 -18.72 -20.53
N VAL A 124 24.64 -19.15 -19.56
CA VAL A 124 24.81 -20.47 -18.92
C VAL A 124 24.65 -21.59 -19.94
N TYR A 125 23.61 -21.55 -20.78
CA TYR A 125 23.42 -22.52 -21.85
C TYR A 125 24.63 -22.55 -22.80
N ALA A 126 25.05 -21.39 -23.32
CA ALA A 126 26.14 -21.28 -24.28
C ALA A 126 27.46 -21.88 -23.76
N LEU A 127 27.80 -21.61 -22.49
CA LEU A 127 29.01 -22.13 -21.85
C LEU A 127 28.99 -23.65 -21.62
N THR A 128 27.80 -24.27 -21.61
CA THR A 128 27.66 -25.73 -21.50
C THR A 128 27.78 -26.43 -22.84
N THR A 129 27.45 -25.76 -23.95
CA THR A 129 27.49 -26.33 -25.32
C THR A 129 28.89 -26.44 -25.94
N GLY A 130 29.92 -25.86 -25.32
CA GLY A 130 31.30 -26.03 -25.78
C GLY A 130 32.35 -25.33 -24.91
N ASN A 131 33.61 -25.79 -24.97
CA ASN A 131 34.76 -25.16 -24.32
C ASN A 131 35.50 -24.20 -25.28
N ASP A 132 34.76 -23.43 -26.09
CA ASP A 132 35.37 -22.46 -26.98
C ASP A 132 35.69 -21.17 -26.21
N GLU A 133 36.95 -20.75 -26.28
CA GLU A 133 37.42 -19.48 -25.70
C GLU A 133 36.67 -18.29 -26.32
N GLN A 134 36.24 -18.41 -27.59
CA GLN A 134 35.44 -17.39 -28.27
C GLN A 134 34.01 -17.30 -27.72
N ILE A 135 33.35 -18.42 -27.41
CA ILE A 135 32.01 -18.42 -26.80
C ILE A 135 32.10 -17.82 -25.39
N SER A 136 33.14 -18.20 -24.64
CA SER A 136 33.36 -17.64 -23.30
C SER A 136 33.50 -16.12 -23.34
N GLN A 137 34.35 -15.61 -24.23
CA GLN A 137 34.55 -14.17 -24.37
C GLN A 137 33.27 -13.46 -24.82
N ALA A 138 32.54 -14.03 -25.77
CA ALA A 138 31.28 -13.44 -26.24
C ALA A 138 30.21 -13.40 -25.13
N VAL A 139 30.15 -14.43 -24.28
CA VAL A 139 29.24 -14.45 -23.12
C VAL A 139 29.64 -13.38 -22.10
N ASP A 140 30.93 -13.23 -21.81
CA ASP A 140 31.42 -12.17 -20.92
C ASP A 140 31.08 -10.78 -21.48
N ASP A 141 31.35 -10.53 -22.76
CA ASP A 141 31.04 -9.27 -23.45
C ASP A 141 29.52 -8.97 -23.44
N MET A 142 28.68 -10.00 -23.63
CA MET A 142 27.22 -9.89 -23.58
C MET A 142 26.73 -9.56 -22.18
N LEU A 143 27.22 -10.25 -21.14
CA LEU A 143 26.84 -10.01 -19.75
C LEU A 143 27.26 -8.61 -19.30
N ASP A 144 28.46 -8.16 -19.68
CA ASP A 144 28.93 -6.81 -19.41
C ASP A 144 28.08 -5.77 -20.16
N SER A 145 27.74 -6.01 -21.42
CA SER A 145 26.88 -5.11 -22.19
C SER A 145 25.48 -5.00 -21.58
N VAL A 146 24.87 -6.11 -21.20
CA VAL A 146 23.55 -6.15 -20.55
C VAL A 146 23.62 -5.51 -19.17
N GLY A 147 24.60 -5.87 -18.36
CA GLY A 147 24.83 -5.34 -17.03
C GLY A 147 25.04 -3.83 -17.02
N ASN A 148 25.84 -3.30 -17.96
CA ASN A 148 26.02 -1.86 -18.13
C ASN A 148 24.74 -1.16 -18.61
N ALA A 149 23.93 -1.84 -19.43
CA ALA A 149 22.72 -1.27 -19.99
C ALA A 149 21.58 -1.18 -18.97
N ILE A 150 21.48 -2.13 -18.04
CA ILE A 150 20.50 -2.11 -16.94
C ILE A 150 21.03 -1.35 -15.70
N GLY A 151 22.35 -1.30 -15.51
CA GLY A 151 22.99 -0.55 -14.42
C GLY A 151 22.48 -0.95 -13.03
N ASP A 152 22.36 0.04 -12.15
CA ASP A 152 21.96 -0.15 -10.74
C ASP A 152 20.48 -0.52 -10.56
N THR A 153 19.69 -0.57 -11.65
CA THR A 153 18.27 -0.92 -11.59
C THR A 153 18.02 -2.43 -11.51
N TRP A 154 19.04 -3.26 -11.71
CA TRP A 154 18.93 -4.71 -11.63
C TRP A 154 18.50 -5.19 -10.25
N GLU A 155 19.05 -4.63 -9.17
CA GLU A 155 18.70 -5.03 -7.80
C GLU A 155 17.20 -4.82 -7.53
N SER A 156 16.66 -3.67 -7.96
CA SER A 156 15.23 -3.37 -7.86
C SER A 156 14.36 -4.22 -8.80
N ALA A 157 14.91 -4.71 -9.92
CA ALA A 157 14.21 -5.62 -10.81
C ALA A 157 14.20 -7.07 -10.29
N ALA A 158 15.31 -7.50 -9.68
CA ALA A 158 15.47 -8.84 -9.11
C ALA A 158 14.58 -9.08 -7.89
N SER A 159 14.24 -8.03 -7.13
CA SER A 159 13.28 -8.12 -6.02
C SER A 159 11.88 -8.53 -6.48
N LEU A 160 11.56 -8.44 -7.77
CA LEU A 160 10.30 -8.97 -8.28
C LEU A 160 10.14 -10.47 -8.06
N PHE A 161 11.24 -11.21 -7.87
CA PHE A 161 11.19 -12.62 -7.49
C PHE A 161 10.61 -12.90 -6.12
N ASP A 162 10.50 -11.88 -5.27
CA ASP A 162 9.81 -11.98 -3.98
C ASP A 162 8.28 -11.97 -4.15
N PHE A 163 7.79 -11.63 -5.35
CA PHE A 163 6.37 -11.69 -5.71
C PHE A 163 6.00 -12.91 -6.56
N ALA A 164 6.90 -13.89 -6.69
CA ALA A 164 6.50 -15.18 -7.21
C ALA A 164 5.71 -15.96 -6.13
N ASP A 165 4.95 -16.96 -6.57
CA ASP A 165 4.30 -17.93 -5.70
C ASP A 165 5.33 -18.57 -4.74
N ASP A 166 4.96 -18.77 -3.47
CA ASP A 166 5.82 -19.39 -2.46
C ASP A 166 6.24 -20.82 -2.83
N GLU A 167 5.44 -21.50 -3.67
CA GLU A 167 5.78 -22.81 -4.22
C GLU A 167 6.90 -22.75 -5.27
N ALA A 168 7.17 -21.58 -5.87
CA ALA A 168 8.23 -21.39 -6.87
C ALA A 168 9.61 -21.24 -6.21
N GLN A 169 10.44 -22.28 -6.32
CA GLN A 169 11.71 -22.37 -5.61
C GLN A 169 12.91 -22.01 -6.51
N THR A 170 12.75 -22.06 -7.83
CA THR A 170 13.82 -21.82 -8.82
C THR A 170 13.60 -20.53 -9.61
N PRO A 171 14.66 -19.90 -10.17
CA PRO A 171 14.50 -18.72 -11.02
C PRO A 171 13.51 -18.91 -12.17
N ALA A 172 13.51 -20.08 -12.83
CA ALA A 172 12.60 -20.37 -13.93
C ALA A 172 11.13 -20.47 -13.45
N GLU A 173 10.86 -21.18 -12.36
CA GLU A 173 9.52 -21.27 -11.77
C GLU A 173 9.02 -19.90 -11.33
N LYS A 174 9.89 -19.08 -10.74
CA LYS A 174 9.52 -17.73 -10.31
C LYS A 174 9.19 -16.82 -11.49
N LEU A 175 9.97 -16.88 -12.57
CA LEU A 175 9.66 -16.16 -13.82
C LEU A 175 8.33 -16.63 -14.42
N GLN A 176 8.06 -17.94 -14.42
CA GLN A 176 6.80 -18.50 -14.90
C GLN A 176 5.62 -18.05 -14.03
N SER A 177 5.79 -18.03 -12.71
CA SER A 177 4.78 -17.52 -11.77
C SER A 177 4.43 -16.07 -12.07
N LEU A 178 5.44 -15.19 -12.17
CA LEU A 178 5.22 -13.78 -12.54
C LEU A 178 4.54 -13.64 -13.90
N ASN A 179 4.92 -14.45 -14.88
CA ASN A 179 4.31 -14.45 -16.20
C ASN A 179 2.81 -14.85 -16.15
N ASN A 180 2.45 -15.85 -15.35
CA ASN A 180 1.07 -16.27 -15.17
C ASN A 180 0.25 -15.19 -14.47
N GLN A 181 0.80 -14.57 -13.42
CA GLN A 181 0.16 -13.49 -12.68
C GLN A 181 -0.07 -12.22 -13.54
N ILE A 182 0.80 -11.95 -14.51
CA ILE A 182 0.57 -10.88 -15.49
C ILE A 182 -0.59 -11.25 -16.43
N ASN A 183 -0.64 -12.51 -16.89
CA ASN A 183 -1.66 -12.98 -17.83
C ASN A 183 -3.06 -13.09 -17.22
N ASP A 184 -3.17 -13.41 -15.93
CA ASP A 184 -4.44 -13.53 -15.21
C ASP A 184 -4.89 -12.21 -14.54
N GLY A 185 -4.12 -11.13 -14.74
CA GLY A 185 -4.39 -9.80 -14.22
C GLY A 185 -4.18 -9.65 -12.72
N SER A 186 -3.50 -10.59 -12.06
CA SER A 186 -3.07 -10.45 -10.66
C SER A 186 -1.99 -9.39 -10.50
N ILE A 187 -1.24 -9.10 -11.57
CA ILE A 187 -0.25 -8.03 -11.65
C ILE A 187 -0.48 -7.23 -12.94
N GLN A 188 -0.35 -5.89 -12.87
CA GLN A 188 -0.53 -4.99 -14.01
C GLN A 188 0.61 -3.95 -14.13
N PHE A 189 0.93 -3.56 -15.36
CA PHE A 189 1.77 -2.39 -15.65
C PHE A 189 0.99 -1.09 -15.61
N VAL A 190 1.58 -0.08 -14.96
CA VAL A 190 1.14 1.31 -15.02
C VAL A 190 1.45 1.89 -16.38
N LYS A 191 0.47 2.49 -17.04
CA LYS A 191 0.61 3.15 -18.35
C LYS A 191 0.75 4.67 -18.17
N ASP A 192 1.22 5.33 -19.22
CA ASP A 192 1.28 6.80 -19.25
C ASP A 192 -0.13 7.39 -19.06
N GLY A 193 -0.29 8.23 -18.04
CA GLY A 193 -1.55 8.87 -17.69
C GLY A 193 -2.42 8.09 -16.69
N ASP A 194 -2.01 6.88 -16.29
CA ASP A 194 -2.68 6.15 -15.23
C ASP A 194 -2.46 6.82 -13.86
N THR A 195 -3.46 6.70 -12.99
CA THR A 195 -3.34 7.01 -11.55
C THR A 195 -3.61 5.74 -10.75
N LEU A 196 -3.05 5.62 -9.53
CA LEU A 196 -3.33 4.47 -8.67
C LEU A 196 -4.83 4.33 -8.38
N SER A 197 -5.54 5.45 -8.23
CA SER A 197 -7.00 5.45 -8.03
C SER A 197 -7.75 4.88 -9.23
N GLN A 198 -7.38 5.26 -10.45
CA GLN A 198 -8.02 4.73 -11.66
C GLN A 198 -7.72 3.24 -11.84
N ILE A 199 -6.47 2.82 -11.63
CA ILE A 199 -6.09 1.40 -11.71
C ILE A 199 -6.82 0.57 -10.66
N ALA A 200 -6.96 1.08 -9.43
CA ALA A 200 -7.73 0.41 -8.38
C ALA A 200 -9.18 0.21 -8.82
N GLN A 201 -9.82 1.29 -9.29
CA GLN A 201 -11.21 1.26 -9.77
C GLN A 201 -11.41 0.28 -10.93
N ASP A 202 -10.53 0.31 -11.93
CA ASP A 202 -10.60 -0.57 -13.10
C ASP A 202 -10.47 -2.06 -12.73
N ASN A 203 -9.82 -2.35 -11.60
CA ASN A 203 -9.61 -3.69 -11.06
C ASN A 203 -10.54 -4.04 -9.89
N SER A 204 -11.59 -3.25 -9.65
CA SER A 204 -12.56 -3.46 -8.56
C SER A 204 -11.90 -3.51 -7.16
N LEU A 205 -10.86 -2.72 -6.95
CA LEU A 205 -10.19 -2.49 -5.68
C LEU A 205 -10.44 -1.05 -5.21
N SER A 206 -10.49 -0.84 -3.90
CA SER A 206 -10.27 0.49 -3.34
C SER A 206 -8.79 0.89 -3.46
N LEU A 207 -8.53 2.20 -3.46
CA LEU A 207 -7.14 2.70 -3.44
C LEU A 207 -6.37 2.14 -2.23
N ASN A 208 -7.01 2.00 -1.07
CA ASN A 208 -6.35 1.46 0.13
C ASN A 208 -6.02 -0.03 0.00
N GLU A 209 -6.88 -0.83 -0.62
CA GLU A 209 -6.57 -2.24 -0.93
C GLU A 209 -5.41 -2.33 -1.91
N LEU A 210 -5.39 -1.50 -2.96
CA LEU A 210 -4.27 -1.43 -3.89
C LEU A 210 -2.97 -0.99 -3.19
N LEU A 211 -3.02 0.00 -2.30
CA LEU A 211 -1.85 0.46 -1.53
C LEU A 211 -1.41 -0.53 -0.46
N ALA A 212 -2.30 -1.36 0.07
CA ALA A 212 -1.96 -2.45 0.98
C ALA A 212 -1.17 -3.55 0.24
N LEU A 213 -1.55 -3.84 -1.01
CA LEU A 213 -0.82 -4.74 -1.90
C LEU A 213 0.49 -4.14 -2.43
N ASN A 214 0.58 -2.80 -2.50
CA ASN A 214 1.76 -2.07 -2.99
C ASN A 214 2.28 -1.06 -1.96
N PRO A 215 2.81 -1.53 -0.81
CA PRO A 215 3.16 -0.69 0.32
C PRO A 215 4.23 0.37 0.01
N GLN A 216 5.04 0.17 -1.03
CA GLN A 216 6.02 1.15 -1.51
C GLN A 216 5.38 2.48 -1.96
N TYR A 217 4.10 2.47 -2.36
CA TYR A 217 3.36 3.67 -2.75
C TYR A 217 2.47 4.23 -1.63
N LYS A 218 2.40 3.55 -0.47
CA LYS A 218 1.51 3.94 0.64
C LYS A 218 1.85 5.30 1.25
N ALA A 219 3.14 5.64 1.33
CA ALA A 219 3.58 6.92 1.88
C ALA A 219 3.32 8.09 0.91
N ASN A 220 3.41 7.84 -0.39
CA ASN A 220 3.17 8.83 -1.43
C ASN A 220 2.69 8.14 -2.74
N PRO A 221 1.37 8.09 -2.97
CA PRO A 221 0.78 7.48 -4.18
C PRO A 221 1.26 8.06 -5.51
N ASP A 222 1.71 9.33 -5.53
CA ASP A 222 2.18 10.03 -6.73
C ASP A 222 3.59 9.62 -7.19
N ASP A 223 4.27 8.81 -6.38
CA ASP A 223 5.58 8.25 -6.72
C ASP A 223 5.48 7.16 -7.79
N VAL A 224 4.28 6.64 -8.07
CA VAL A 224 4.05 5.71 -9.18
C VAL A 224 4.45 6.36 -10.52
N LYS A 225 5.05 5.56 -11.40
CA LYS A 225 5.48 5.98 -12.76
C LYS A 225 5.01 4.98 -13.79
N ALA A 226 4.84 5.43 -15.02
CA ALA A 226 4.59 4.52 -16.13
C ALA A 226 5.72 3.49 -16.23
N GLY A 227 5.35 2.24 -16.49
CA GLY A 227 6.25 1.09 -16.43
C GLY A 227 6.37 0.45 -15.05
N ALA A 228 5.88 1.08 -13.98
CA ALA A 228 5.81 0.45 -12.66
C ALA A 228 4.90 -0.77 -12.69
N LEU A 229 5.26 -1.77 -11.88
CA LEU A 229 4.49 -2.98 -11.69
C LEU A 229 3.61 -2.82 -10.45
N LEU A 230 2.30 -3.09 -10.60
CA LEU A 230 1.34 -3.07 -9.51
C LEU A 230 0.78 -4.46 -9.26
N ILE A 231 0.75 -4.82 -7.98
CA ILE A 231 0.15 -6.04 -7.47
C ILE A 231 -1.32 -5.75 -7.22
N LEU A 232 -2.20 -6.48 -7.89
CA LEU A 232 -3.65 -6.32 -7.82
C LEU A 232 -4.30 -7.44 -7.00
N LYS A 233 -3.58 -8.54 -6.76
CA LYS A 233 -4.02 -9.65 -5.92
C LYS A 233 -2.83 -10.18 -5.12
N ASP A 234 -3.09 -10.60 -3.89
CA ASP A 234 -2.06 -11.18 -3.02
C ASP A 234 -1.61 -12.56 -3.52
N ASN A 235 -0.31 -12.84 -3.40
CA ASN A 235 0.33 -14.10 -3.74
C ASN A 235 0.10 -15.19 -2.69
N ALA A 236 -0.34 -14.82 -1.48
CA ALA A 236 -0.58 -15.74 -0.38
C ALA A 236 -1.82 -16.64 -0.59
N GLY A 237 -2.44 -16.62 -1.78
CA GLY A 237 -3.67 -17.35 -2.03
C GLY A 237 -4.70 -17.01 -0.97
N THR A 238 -5.01 -15.71 -0.80
CA THR A 238 -6.17 -15.33 0.00
C THR A 238 -7.39 -15.91 -0.70
N GLN A 239 -7.76 -17.08 -0.23
CA GLN A 239 -8.95 -17.80 -0.59
C GLN A 239 -10.08 -16.78 -0.52
N SER A 240 -10.75 -16.55 -1.66
CA SER A 240 -11.93 -15.69 -1.69
C SER A 240 -12.79 -16.05 -0.49
N LEU A 241 -13.38 -15.07 0.20
CA LEU A 241 -14.26 -15.33 1.35
C LEU A 241 -15.27 -16.45 1.02
N SER A 242 -15.79 -16.46 -0.21
CA SER A 242 -16.62 -17.51 -0.80
C SER A 242 -16.06 -18.93 -0.68
N ASP A 243 -14.77 -19.13 -0.91
CA ASP A 243 -14.10 -20.42 -0.89
C ASP A 243 -13.68 -20.79 0.54
N TYR A 244 -13.28 -19.81 1.36
CA TYR A 244 -12.99 -20.02 2.79
C TYR A 244 -14.24 -20.50 3.53
N LEU A 245 -15.38 -19.89 3.22
CA LEU A 245 -16.68 -20.30 3.75
C LEU A 245 -17.09 -21.70 3.31
N LYS A 246 -16.72 -22.15 2.09
CA LYS A 246 -17.04 -23.51 1.61
C LYS A 246 -16.18 -24.57 2.29
N GLU A 247 -14.91 -24.27 2.59
CA GLU A 247 -13.99 -25.22 3.20
C GLU A 247 -14.16 -25.34 4.72
N HIS A 248 -14.72 -24.31 5.36
CA HIS A 248 -14.92 -24.24 6.81
C HIS A 248 -16.39 -24.31 7.23
N THR A 249 -17.30 -24.82 6.38
CA THR A 249 -18.74 -24.96 6.71
C THR A 249 -19.01 -25.78 7.96
N ASP A 250 -18.10 -26.70 8.31
CA ASP A 250 -18.23 -27.62 9.44
C ASP A 250 -17.40 -27.21 10.67
N ASP A 251 -16.71 -26.05 10.64
CA ASP A 251 -15.89 -25.54 11.75
C ASP A 251 -16.44 -24.21 12.32
N PRO A 252 -17.23 -24.29 13.42
CA PRO A 252 -17.78 -23.12 14.07
C PRO A 252 -16.74 -22.15 14.66
N GLN A 253 -15.54 -22.63 15.00
CA GLN A 253 -14.49 -21.78 15.56
C GLN A 253 -13.79 -20.96 14.47
N ALA A 254 -13.52 -21.57 13.32
CA ALA A 254 -13.01 -20.87 12.15
C ALA A 254 -13.97 -19.74 11.71
N PHE A 255 -15.27 -20.02 11.70
CA PHE A 255 -16.27 -18.99 11.40
C PHE A 255 -16.28 -17.86 12.43
N SER A 256 -16.17 -18.16 13.73
CA SER A 256 -16.10 -17.15 14.78
C SER A 256 -14.84 -16.27 14.66
N ALA A 257 -13.68 -16.88 14.40
CA ALA A 257 -12.42 -16.17 14.25
C ALA A 257 -12.43 -15.25 13.02
N LEU A 258 -13.00 -15.72 11.90
CA LEU A 258 -13.22 -14.91 10.71
C LEU A 258 -14.16 -13.72 11.01
N ILE A 259 -15.28 -13.95 11.70
CA ILE A 259 -16.20 -12.88 12.07
C ILE A 259 -15.52 -11.85 12.99
N ASP A 260 -14.68 -12.28 13.93
CA ASP A 260 -13.97 -11.36 14.80
C ASP A 260 -12.87 -10.60 14.06
N SER A 261 -12.16 -11.24 13.12
CA SER A 261 -11.21 -10.56 12.22
C SER A 261 -11.91 -9.55 11.31
N LEU A 262 -13.04 -9.91 10.70
CA LEU A 262 -13.84 -9.00 9.88
C LEU A 262 -14.41 -7.85 10.70
N LYS A 263 -14.78 -8.07 11.97
CA LYS A 263 -15.17 -6.97 12.88
C LYS A 263 -14.00 -6.06 13.18
N THR A 264 -12.80 -6.60 13.42
CA THR A 264 -11.60 -5.79 13.67
C THR A 264 -11.20 -4.97 12.44
N GLU A 265 -11.21 -5.58 11.25
CA GLU A 265 -10.96 -4.89 9.98
C GLU A 265 -12.06 -3.87 9.67
N LEU A 266 -13.34 -4.18 9.91
CA LEU A 266 -14.44 -3.23 9.76
C LEU A 266 -14.37 -2.09 10.78
N GLN A 267 -13.86 -2.35 12.00
CA GLN A 267 -13.59 -1.31 12.99
C GLN A 267 -12.39 -0.43 12.60
N ALA A 268 -11.40 -0.99 11.90
CA ALA A 268 -10.26 -0.25 11.35
C ALA A 268 -10.60 0.52 10.07
N ALA A 269 -11.51 -0.02 9.24
CA ALA A 269 -11.99 0.56 7.99
C ALA A 269 -13.17 1.52 8.20
N SER A 270 -13.90 1.43 9.31
CA SER A 270 -14.81 2.49 9.73
C SER A 270 -13.97 3.65 10.24
N VAL A 271 -13.71 4.63 9.37
CA VAL A 271 -13.19 5.95 9.75
C VAL A 271 -14.33 6.68 10.50
N ILE A 272 -14.67 6.18 11.68
CA ILE A 272 -15.60 6.87 12.56
C ILE A 272 -14.80 8.01 13.18
N ARG A 273 -15.29 9.24 12.97
CA ARG A 273 -14.63 10.47 13.41
C ARG A 273 -15.30 10.94 14.69
N SER A 274 -14.51 11.38 15.66
CA SER A 274 -15.08 11.97 16.87
C SER A 274 -14.74 13.42 17.06
N PRO A 275 -15.65 14.15 17.70
CA PRO A 275 -15.25 15.24 18.58
C PRO A 275 -15.80 15.11 20.01
N LEU A 276 -15.19 15.85 20.93
CA LEU A 276 -15.71 16.14 22.26
C LEU A 276 -16.89 17.11 22.15
N THR A 277 -17.97 16.72 22.81
CA THR A 277 -19.26 17.42 22.87
C THR A 277 -19.64 17.65 24.32
N LEU A 278 -20.34 18.75 24.59
CA LEU A 278 -20.75 19.17 25.92
C LEU A 278 -22.26 19.35 26.01
N ASP A 279 -22.84 18.78 27.06
CA ASP A 279 -24.23 18.98 27.52
C ASP A 279 -24.34 20.41 28.09
N LEU A 280 -24.80 21.36 27.28
CA LEU A 280 -24.80 22.78 27.66
C LEU A 280 -26.06 23.20 28.41
N ASP A 281 -27.19 22.52 28.21
CA ASP A 281 -28.46 22.87 28.83
C ASP A 281 -28.69 22.11 30.16
N GLY A 282 -27.90 21.08 30.44
CA GLY A 282 -27.85 20.33 31.69
C GLY A 282 -28.97 19.33 31.86
N ASP A 283 -29.53 18.82 30.77
CA ASP A 283 -30.61 17.83 30.82
C ASP A 283 -30.11 16.40 31.14
N GLY A 284 -28.79 16.20 31.10
CA GLY A 284 -28.11 14.98 31.50
C GLY A 284 -27.73 14.05 30.33
N MET A 285 -27.83 14.50 29.08
CA MET A 285 -27.29 13.81 27.91
C MET A 285 -26.64 14.78 26.92
N VAL A 286 -25.99 14.23 25.91
CA VAL A 286 -25.57 15.02 24.74
C VAL A 286 -26.48 14.60 23.61
N GLU A 287 -27.25 15.53 23.08
CA GLU A 287 -28.13 15.34 21.94
C GLU A 287 -27.32 15.24 20.65
N THR A 288 -27.80 14.40 19.74
CA THR A 288 -27.28 14.34 18.38
C THR A 288 -28.41 14.33 17.37
N THR A 289 -28.04 14.52 16.12
CA THR A 289 -28.91 14.30 14.95
C THR A 289 -28.31 13.18 14.10
N SER A 290 -29.15 12.33 13.51
CA SER A 290 -28.69 11.30 12.58
C SER A 290 -28.15 11.92 11.31
N LYS A 291 -27.19 11.24 10.69
CA LYS A 291 -26.59 11.63 9.41
C LYS A 291 -27.62 11.93 8.32
N GLU A 292 -28.68 11.13 8.21
CA GLU A 292 -29.73 11.28 7.20
C GLU A 292 -30.57 12.55 7.41
N ASN A 293 -30.62 13.06 8.64
CA ASN A 293 -31.48 14.17 9.04
C ASN A 293 -30.72 15.46 9.37
N SER A 294 -29.40 15.40 9.59
CA SER A 294 -28.59 16.58 9.92
C SER A 294 -28.52 17.56 8.77
N GLY A 295 -28.35 17.06 7.54
CA GLY A 295 -28.01 17.89 6.38
C GLY A 295 -26.60 18.50 6.45
N VAL A 296 -25.80 18.10 7.43
CA VAL A 296 -24.45 18.61 7.68
C VAL A 296 -23.43 17.85 6.86
N TYR A 297 -22.53 18.60 6.22
CA TYR A 297 -21.33 18.09 5.56
C TYR A 297 -20.11 18.74 6.20
N PHE A 298 -19.23 17.95 6.81
CA PHE A 298 -18.06 18.46 7.52
C PHE A 298 -16.84 17.56 7.28
N ASP A 299 -15.66 18.15 7.09
CA ASP A 299 -14.40 17.41 6.95
C ASP A 299 -13.82 17.15 8.34
N HIS A 300 -14.10 15.99 8.91
CA HIS A 300 -13.65 15.66 10.26
C HIS A 300 -12.20 15.15 10.35
N ASP A 301 -11.50 14.88 9.24
CA ASP A 301 -10.14 14.31 9.24
C ASP A 301 -9.10 15.16 8.49
N ASN A 302 -9.51 16.33 8.00
CA ASN A 302 -8.70 17.30 7.28
C ASN A 302 -8.08 16.69 6.01
N ASN A 303 -8.91 15.99 5.24
CA ASN A 303 -8.54 15.43 3.93
C ASN A 303 -9.04 16.30 2.75
N SER A 304 -9.61 17.48 3.05
CA SER A 304 -10.26 18.42 2.12
C SER A 304 -11.57 17.93 1.49
N PHE A 305 -12.17 16.88 2.05
CA PHE A 305 -13.45 16.33 1.61
C PHE A 305 -14.44 16.29 2.77
N ALA A 306 -15.56 17.01 2.63
CA ALA A 306 -16.60 17.03 3.65
C ALA A 306 -17.56 15.85 3.47
N GLU A 307 -17.73 15.03 4.50
CA GLU A 307 -18.66 13.91 4.48
C GLU A 307 -20.00 14.30 5.11
N GLN A 308 -21.08 13.69 4.64
CA GLN A 308 -22.36 13.80 5.32
C GLN A 308 -22.24 13.13 6.68
N SER A 309 -22.56 13.84 7.76
CA SER A 309 -22.26 13.38 9.12
C SER A 309 -23.46 13.53 10.05
N GLY A 310 -23.59 12.63 11.02
CA GLY A 310 -24.33 12.90 12.24
C GLY A 310 -23.76 14.15 12.91
N TRP A 311 -24.56 14.83 13.72
CA TRP A 311 -24.14 16.12 14.27
C TRP A 311 -24.59 16.31 15.70
N VAL A 312 -23.94 17.23 16.42
CA VAL A 312 -24.34 17.63 17.77
C VAL A 312 -25.70 18.35 17.71
N GLY A 313 -26.53 18.19 18.74
CA GLY A 313 -27.76 18.95 18.91
C GLY A 313 -27.48 20.46 19.04
N LYS A 314 -28.44 21.28 18.64
CA LYS A 314 -28.31 22.76 18.67
C LYS A 314 -28.26 23.36 20.08
N ASP A 315 -28.71 22.60 21.07
CA ASP A 315 -28.71 22.91 22.49
C ASP A 315 -27.30 22.77 23.07
N ASP A 316 -26.53 21.84 22.51
CA ASP A 316 -25.20 21.42 22.94
C ASP A 316 -24.08 22.06 22.12
N GLY A 317 -22.83 21.70 22.41
CA GLY A 317 -21.71 22.28 21.69
C GLY A 317 -20.49 21.37 21.55
N LEU A 318 -19.71 21.67 20.50
CA LEU A 318 -18.42 21.06 20.20
C LEU A 318 -17.31 21.83 20.91
N LEU A 319 -16.37 21.11 21.52
CA LEU A 319 -15.14 21.70 22.03
C LEU A 319 -14.17 21.95 20.87
N VAL A 320 -13.68 23.18 20.74
CA VAL A 320 -12.85 23.58 19.60
C VAL A 320 -11.65 24.43 20.00
N PHE A 321 -10.61 24.40 19.16
CA PHE A 321 -9.43 25.25 19.23
C PHE A 321 -8.99 25.59 17.80
N ASP A 322 -9.20 26.84 17.40
CA ASP A 322 -8.65 27.44 16.19
C ASP A 322 -7.10 27.43 16.25
N LYS A 323 -6.51 26.33 15.77
CA LYS A 323 -5.06 26.09 15.85
C LYS A 323 -4.31 26.86 14.78
N ASN A 324 -4.94 27.09 13.63
CA ASN A 324 -4.33 27.78 12.50
C ASN A 324 -4.49 29.31 12.58
N ASN A 325 -5.26 29.82 13.56
CA ASN A 325 -5.58 31.22 13.83
C ASN A 325 -6.27 31.92 12.64
N ASN A 326 -7.08 31.20 11.87
CA ASN A 326 -7.82 31.75 10.73
C ASN A 326 -9.15 32.41 11.14
N GLY A 327 -9.55 32.31 12.42
CA GLY A 327 -10.78 32.85 12.96
C GLY A 327 -12.03 32.05 12.60
N LYS A 328 -11.88 30.82 12.15
CA LYS A 328 -12.93 29.88 11.76
C LYS A 328 -12.73 28.55 12.49
N ILE A 329 -13.72 27.68 12.36
CA ILE A 329 -13.63 26.26 12.65
C ILE A 329 -14.11 25.56 11.37
N ASP A 330 -13.19 25.13 10.52
CA ASP A 330 -13.51 24.65 9.17
C ASP A 330 -13.15 23.18 8.89
N ASP A 331 -12.39 22.53 9.76
CA ASP A 331 -12.12 21.10 9.68
C ASP A 331 -11.85 20.43 11.05
N GLY A 332 -11.75 19.11 11.05
CA GLY A 332 -11.58 18.29 12.25
C GLY A 332 -10.24 18.44 12.96
N SER A 333 -9.24 19.12 12.38
CA SER A 333 -7.99 19.43 13.06
C SER A 333 -8.16 20.49 14.17
N GLU A 334 -9.28 21.21 14.14
CA GLU A 334 -9.66 22.24 15.11
C GLU A 334 -10.71 21.76 16.12
N LEU A 335 -11.26 20.55 15.91
CA LEU A 335 -12.08 19.84 16.88
C LEU A 335 -11.20 18.98 17.82
N PHE A 336 -11.69 18.71 19.02
CA PHE A 336 -11.04 17.78 19.96
C PHE A 336 -11.53 16.36 19.74
N GLY A 337 -10.73 15.50 19.12
CA GLY A 337 -11.13 14.14 18.78
C GLY A 337 -9.95 13.27 18.36
N ASN A 338 -10.24 12.13 17.74
CA ASN A 338 -9.19 11.22 17.24
C ASN A 338 -8.35 11.80 16.08
N ASN A 339 -8.77 12.91 15.45
CA ASN A 339 -7.99 13.61 14.43
C ASN A 339 -7.15 14.76 14.98
N THR A 340 -7.24 15.07 16.28
CA THR A 340 -6.38 16.08 16.89
C THR A 340 -4.92 15.62 16.92
N ILE A 341 -4.03 16.43 16.35
CA ILE A 341 -2.57 16.23 16.51
C ILE A 341 -2.14 16.71 17.89
N LEU A 342 -1.53 15.80 18.65
CA LEU A 342 -0.95 16.02 19.97
C LEU A 342 0.40 16.73 19.89
N SER A 343 0.89 17.23 21.02
CA SER A 343 2.21 17.85 21.16
C SER A 343 3.39 16.99 20.69
N ASN A 344 3.22 15.66 20.69
CA ASN A 344 4.22 14.69 20.22
C ASN A 344 4.16 14.42 18.70
N GLY A 345 3.24 15.05 17.97
CA GLY A 345 3.05 14.89 16.52
C GLY A 345 2.15 13.73 16.09
N ASN A 346 1.69 12.88 17.02
CA ASN A 346 0.75 11.79 16.71
C ASN A 346 -0.71 12.26 16.83
N LYS A 347 -1.63 11.55 16.16
CA LYS A 347 -3.07 11.69 16.38
C LYS A 347 -3.47 11.17 17.76
N ALA A 348 -4.42 11.83 18.40
CA ALA A 348 -4.99 11.39 19.67
C ALA A 348 -5.79 10.08 19.50
N ALA A 349 -5.81 9.23 20.53
CA ALA A 349 -6.65 8.03 20.51
C ALA A 349 -8.15 8.37 20.59
N ASN A 350 -8.48 9.50 21.23
CA ASN A 350 -9.80 10.10 21.37
C ASN A 350 -9.61 11.57 21.84
N GLY A 351 -10.69 12.33 21.85
CA GLY A 351 -10.75 13.74 22.25
C GLY A 351 -10.46 14.01 23.72
N PHE A 352 -10.65 13.05 24.66
CA PHE A 352 -10.17 13.23 26.04
C PHE A 352 -8.64 13.15 26.13
N GLU A 353 -8.00 12.26 25.37
CA GLU A 353 -6.54 12.25 25.27
C GLU A 353 -6.01 13.53 24.60
N ALA A 354 -6.75 14.06 23.61
CA ALA A 354 -6.46 15.37 23.03
C ALA A 354 -6.59 16.51 24.05
N LEU A 355 -7.61 16.46 24.91
CA LEU A 355 -7.82 17.44 25.97
C LEU A 355 -6.70 17.36 27.03
N LYS A 356 -6.29 16.15 27.40
CA LYS A 356 -5.23 15.90 28.39
C LYS A 356 -3.87 16.42 27.96
N ASP A 357 -3.59 16.47 26.66
CA ASP A 357 -2.36 17.08 26.12
C ASP A 357 -2.27 18.59 26.40
N LEU A 358 -3.39 19.25 26.73
CA LEU A 358 -3.44 20.65 27.13
C LEU A 358 -3.36 20.89 28.65
N ASP A 359 -3.35 19.83 29.46
CA ASP A 359 -3.27 19.90 30.93
C ASP A 359 -1.83 20.20 31.34
N SER A 360 -1.51 21.48 31.37
CA SER A 360 -0.14 21.98 31.50
C SER A 360 0.43 21.80 32.91
N ASN A 361 -0.45 21.67 33.91
CA ASN A 361 -0.07 21.44 35.29
C ASN A 361 -0.29 19.97 35.75
N ASN A 362 -0.87 19.12 34.89
CA ASN A 362 -1.17 17.71 35.10
C ASN A 362 -2.07 17.44 36.32
N ASP A 363 -3.04 18.31 36.59
CA ASP A 363 -3.96 18.17 37.73
C ASP A 363 -5.28 17.45 37.40
N GLY A 364 -5.44 17.00 36.16
CA GLY A 364 -6.58 16.18 35.70
C GLY A 364 -7.78 17.00 35.24
N LYS A 365 -7.62 18.30 35.04
CA LYS A 365 -8.65 19.19 34.51
C LYS A 365 -8.01 20.30 33.68
N ILE A 366 -8.78 20.85 32.75
CA ILE A 366 -8.43 22.06 32.01
C ILE A 366 -9.19 23.22 32.64
N ASP A 367 -8.46 24.13 33.29
CA ASP A 367 -9.02 25.33 33.93
C ASP A 367 -8.14 26.57 33.75
N ASN A 368 -8.47 27.68 34.42
CA ASN A 368 -7.76 28.95 34.25
C ASN A 368 -6.29 28.95 34.70
N GLN A 369 -5.80 27.85 35.26
CA GLN A 369 -4.39 27.63 35.57
C GLN A 369 -3.62 27.04 34.37
N ASP A 370 -4.30 26.65 33.30
CA ASP A 370 -3.69 26.09 32.09
C ASP A 370 -3.36 27.12 31.02
N THR A 371 -2.22 26.92 30.38
CA THR A 371 -1.66 27.87 29.40
C THR A 371 -2.62 28.15 28.23
N ASN A 372 -3.33 27.12 27.74
CA ASN A 372 -4.20 27.21 26.57
C ASN A 372 -5.69 27.35 26.90
N PHE A 373 -6.08 27.45 28.17
CA PHE A 373 -7.49 27.49 28.59
C PHE A 373 -8.31 28.58 27.90
N ASN A 374 -7.72 29.79 27.74
CA ASN A 374 -8.42 30.92 27.13
C ASN A 374 -8.60 30.81 25.61
N ASN A 375 -7.84 29.91 24.97
CA ASN A 375 -7.91 29.66 23.53
C ASN A 375 -9.04 28.69 23.18
N LEU A 376 -9.46 27.85 24.13
CA LEU A 376 -10.59 26.95 23.97
C LEU A 376 -11.90 27.72 23.81
N LYS A 377 -12.73 27.25 22.90
CA LYS A 377 -14.08 27.77 22.63
C LYS A 377 -15.08 26.61 22.58
N ILE A 378 -16.36 26.97 22.65
CA ILE A 378 -17.47 26.08 22.36
C ILE A 378 -18.11 26.57 21.07
N TRP A 379 -18.25 25.68 20.10
CA TRP A 379 -19.09 25.92 18.93
C TRP A 379 -20.47 25.31 19.17
N GLN A 380 -21.45 26.18 19.39
CA GLN A 380 -22.86 25.80 19.46
C GLN A 380 -23.49 26.14 18.10
N ASP A 381 -23.60 25.13 17.25
CA ASP A 381 -24.20 25.24 15.92
C ASP A 381 -25.74 25.30 16.06
N LYS A 382 -26.27 26.52 16.06
CA LYS A 382 -27.67 26.80 16.42
C LYS A 382 -28.64 26.47 15.30
N ASN A 383 -28.16 26.54 14.06
CA ASN A 383 -28.94 26.25 12.86
C ASN A 383 -28.71 24.80 12.35
N SER A 384 -27.71 24.10 12.90
CA SER A 384 -27.30 22.74 12.57
C SER A 384 -26.89 22.57 11.10
N ASP A 385 -26.16 23.54 10.55
CA ASP A 385 -25.70 23.52 9.15
C ASP A 385 -24.21 23.16 8.97
N GLY A 386 -23.49 22.94 10.08
CA GLY A 386 -22.08 22.56 10.10
C GLY A 386 -21.13 23.66 9.65
N LYS A 387 -21.56 24.93 9.66
CA LYS A 387 -20.72 26.08 9.37
C LYS A 387 -20.73 27.04 10.53
N LEU A 388 -19.57 27.58 10.85
CA LEU A 388 -19.49 28.55 11.93
C LEU A 388 -20.10 29.90 11.52
N ASP A 389 -21.26 30.22 12.09
CA ASP A 389 -21.95 31.50 11.90
C ASP A 389 -21.70 32.51 13.04
N GLU A 390 -22.06 33.78 12.78
CA GLU A 390 -21.95 34.85 13.76
C GLU A 390 -22.80 34.55 15.01
N GLY A 391 -22.15 34.49 16.17
CA GLY A 391 -22.81 34.24 17.46
C GLY A 391 -22.91 32.76 17.87
N GLU A 392 -22.26 31.87 17.13
CA GLU A 392 -22.17 30.43 17.44
C GLU A 392 -20.86 30.03 18.15
N LEU A 393 -19.79 30.83 17.99
CA LEU A 393 -18.55 30.64 18.73
C LEU A 393 -18.60 31.34 20.09
N LEU A 394 -18.58 30.55 21.15
CA LEU A 394 -18.63 31.02 22.54
C LEU A 394 -17.29 30.80 23.23
N SER A 395 -16.85 31.75 24.06
CA SER A 395 -15.84 31.43 25.07
C SER A 395 -16.39 30.42 26.08
N LEU A 396 -15.52 29.63 26.72
CA LEU A 396 -15.91 28.70 27.78
C LEU A 396 -16.82 29.36 28.82
N ALA A 397 -16.47 30.58 29.28
CA ALA A 397 -17.27 31.32 30.24
C ALA A 397 -18.65 31.73 29.71
N GLN A 398 -18.77 32.10 28.43
CA GLN A 398 -20.05 32.42 27.79
C GLN A 398 -20.94 31.17 27.66
N ALA A 399 -20.34 30.01 27.43
CA ALA A 399 -21.02 28.71 27.41
C ALA A 399 -21.27 28.13 28.83
N GLY A 400 -20.94 28.88 29.89
CA GLY A 400 -21.15 28.44 31.27
C GLY A 400 -20.15 27.38 31.75
N VAL A 401 -19.05 27.15 31.04
CA VAL A 401 -17.99 26.20 31.39
C VAL A 401 -16.94 26.86 32.29
N LYS A 402 -16.65 26.23 33.45
CA LYS A 402 -15.60 26.66 34.37
C LYS A 402 -14.33 25.82 34.25
N SER A 403 -14.47 24.50 34.11
CA SER A 403 -13.34 23.58 33.94
C SER A 403 -13.80 22.28 33.28
N LEU A 404 -12.94 21.68 32.46
CA LEU A 404 -13.19 20.41 31.76
C LEU A 404 -12.40 19.30 32.45
N ASN A 405 -13.01 18.15 32.77
CA ASN A 405 -12.27 17.02 33.36
C ASN A 405 -11.61 16.19 32.26
N THR A 406 -10.33 15.85 32.43
CA THR A 406 -9.59 15.03 31.44
C THR A 406 -9.83 13.53 31.61
N ASN A 407 -10.41 13.10 32.74
CA ASN A 407 -10.75 11.71 32.99
C ASN A 407 -12.10 11.33 32.36
N TYR A 408 -12.16 10.10 31.84
CA TYR A 408 -13.34 9.54 31.18
C TYR A 408 -13.52 8.06 31.52
N ASN A 409 -14.72 7.54 31.25
CA ASN A 409 -15.01 6.12 31.21
C ASN A 409 -15.31 5.70 29.77
N ASN A 410 -14.86 4.51 29.39
CA ASN A 410 -15.26 3.91 28.11
C ASN A 410 -16.72 3.44 28.17
N SER A 411 -17.42 3.58 27.06
CA SER A 411 -18.82 3.20 26.88
C SER A 411 -19.01 2.54 25.52
N ASN A 412 -20.04 1.69 25.43
CA ASN A 412 -20.50 1.07 24.18
C ASN A 412 -21.88 1.63 23.78
N GLU A 413 -22.26 2.78 24.33
CA GLU A 413 -23.52 3.44 24.03
C GLU A 413 -23.55 3.92 22.58
N VAL A 414 -24.63 3.56 21.89
CA VAL A 414 -25.01 4.08 20.59
C VAL A 414 -26.42 4.64 20.76
N ASP A 415 -26.61 5.89 20.38
CA ASP A 415 -27.89 6.57 20.53
C ASP A 415 -28.90 6.15 19.44
N ALA A 416 -30.10 6.73 19.49
CA ALA A 416 -31.16 6.45 18.51
C ALA A 416 -30.83 6.96 17.08
N ASN A 417 -29.79 7.79 16.95
CA ASN A 417 -29.33 8.38 15.70
C ASN A 417 -28.11 7.66 15.10
N ASN A 418 -27.72 6.52 15.69
CA ASN A 418 -26.57 5.71 15.29
C ASN A 418 -25.20 6.36 15.59
N ASN A 419 -25.15 7.39 16.44
CA ASN A 419 -23.90 8.01 16.89
C ASN A 419 -23.42 7.32 18.17
N ALA A 420 -22.12 7.03 18.27
CA ALA A 420 -21.56 6.27 19.37
C ALA A 420 -20.88 7.17 20.42
N HIS A 421 -21.30 7.11 21.68
CA HIS A 421 -20.72 7.88 22.77
C HIS A 421 -19.64 7.05 23.48
N LYS A 422 -18.45 6.92 22.87
CA LYS A 422 -17.45 5.92 23.30
C LYS A 422 -16.66 6.30 24.54
N GLN A 423 -16.44 7.60 24.80
CA GLN A 423 -15.85 8.07 26.05
C GLN A 423 -16.79 9.07 26.71
N GLN A 424 -17.08 8.88 28.00
CA GLN A 424 -17.98 9.72 28.77
C GLN A 424 -17.25 10.28 29.99
N GLY A 425 -17.25 11.60 30.10
CA GLY A 425 -16.63 12.37 31.16
C GLY A 425 -17.56 13.49 31.63
N SER A 426 -16.97 14.59 32.08
CA SER A 426 -17.74 15.70 32.64
C SER A 426 -17.02 17.03 32.58
N PHE A 427 -17.78 18.11 32.74
CA PHE A 427 -17.25 19.43 33.00
C PHE A 427 -17.97 20.07 34.19
N THR A 428 -17.31 21.04 34.82
CA THR A 428 -17.92 21.85 35.89
C THR A 428 -18.39 23.17 35.30
N THR A 429 -19.63 23.53 35.59
CA THR A 429 -20.22 24.80 35.14
C THR A 429 -19.73 25.97 36.02
N THR A 430 -19.93 27.20 35.55
CA THR A 430 -19.68 28.42 36.35
C THR A 430 -20.63 28.53 37.56
N ALA A 431 -21.78 27.85 37.53
CA ALA A 431 -22.69 27.69 38.66
C ALA A 431 -22.23 26.62 39.68
N GLY A 432 -21.18 25.84 39.36
CA GLY A 432 -20.63 24.80 40.22
C GLY A 432 -21.35 23.44 40.12
N THR A 433 -22.23 23.26 39.13
CA THR A 433 -22.82 21.95 38.80
C THR A 433 -21.89 21.16 37.88
N THR A 434 -22.10 19.84 37.81
CA THR A 434 -21.39 18.96 36.89
C THR A 434 -22.34 18.52 35.79
N ASN A 435 -21.96 18.75 34.53
CA ASN A 435 -22.69 18.33 33.34
C ASN A 435 -21.86 17.30 32.54
N LYS A 436 -22.50 16.61 31.59
CA LYS A 436 -21.83 15.60 30.76
C LYS A 436 -20.94 16.22 29.69
N MET A 437 -19.87 15.50 29.38
CA MET A 437 -19.02 15.76 28.22
C MET A 437 -18.69 14.41 27.60
N ASN A 438 -18.96 14.25 26.32
CA ASN A 438 -18.83 12.97 25.63
C ASN A 438 -17.93 13.10 24.41
N ASP A 439 -17.12 12.08 24.18
CA ASP A 439 -16.47 11.85 22.90
C ASP A 439 -17.45 11.10 22.00
N VAL A 440 -18.01 11.81 21.03
CA VAL A 440 -19.10 11.31 20.18
C VAL A 440 -18.52 10.96 18.83
N TRP A 441 -18.67 9.70 18.45
CA TRP A 441 -18.21 9.12 17.22
C TRP A 441 -19.39 9.13 16.25
N PHE A 442 -19.47 10.18 15.43
CA PHE A 442 -20.60 10.40 14.53
C PHE A 442 -20.64 9.35 13.41
N ASP A 443 -21.85 8.92 13.06
CA ASP A 443 -22.07 8.15 11.84
C ASP A 443 -21.87 9.06 10.62
N VAL A 444 -21.12 8.59 9.63
CA VAL A 444 -20.77 9.36 8.42
C VAL A 444 -21.12 8.57 7.15
N ASP A 445 -21.41 9.26 6.04
CA ASP A 445 -21.63 8.64 4.74
C ASP A 445 -20.31 8.76 4.01
N LEU A 446 -19.55 7.67 3.99
CA LEU A 446 -18.26 7.60 3.30
C LEU A 446 -18.41 7.56 1.78
N ARG A 447 -19.46 8.19 1.22
CA ARG A 447 -19.83 8.08 -0.19
C ARG A 447 -18.70 8.52 -1.11
N GLU A 448 -18.40 7.64 -2.05
CA GLU A 448 -17.52 7.80 -3.19
C GLU A 448 -17.71 9.17 -3.85
N ALA A 449 -16.59 9.86 -4.09
CA ALA A 449 -16.56 11.08 -4.90
C ALA A 449 -17.24 10.80 -6.25
N ALA A 450 -18.28 11.59 -6.53
CA ALA A 450 -19.10 11.54 -7.74
C ALA A 450 -18.34 11.96 -9.00
#